data_AF-A0A966VS71-F1
#
_entry.id   AF-A0A966VS71-F1
#
_cell.length_a   1.000
_cell.length_b   1.000
_cell.length_c   1.000
_cell.angle_alpha   90.00
_cell.angle_beta   90.00
_cell.angle_gamma   90.00
#
_symmetry.space_group_name_H-M   'P 1'
#
loop_
_entity.id
_entity.type
_entity.pdbx_description
1 polymer ?
#
loop_
_entity_poly.entity_id
_entity_poly.type
_entity_poly.pdbx_seq_one_letter_code
_entity_poly.pdbx_strand_id
1 'polypeptide(L)'
;MNAAAKRKASAKKKAQAKQQAAKKRAQALAAAKRRKADELRRKKAKKELEERRRKAARKKLEDARRRKLRLKLEAQRRAQRLKAEAQRRAAKKKADDARRKAAKKKAELARRAARVKAEAIRRQKVAQRKVEDRKRKQARLAAERERKQARLLAERERKRVAQEKLAERKRIQKERDAERKRRQLERLVAQEERRREIARKKAAIEEERREKQRERDKINKAKEAERQVREAERARLRAIREEEEARIRAQQERAMAKPVKPPVIKLEPVDGITPTKEFDIAFLKGQRQLLLEKRAELIGQADRLERDANEIVANQEMGDVDFGEEGGEGDTMVVERERDLTLSQQAREQVESIDAALERLKIGEYGYSSYSGLPIPRERLEALPWTTELVTERAGGLGSR
;
A
#
# COMPACT_ATOMS: atom_id res chain seq x y z
N MET A 1 34.87 -33.43 253.64
CA MET A 1 35.64 -34.30 252.71
C MET A 1 35.38 -33.86 251.27
N ASN A 2 36.30 -34.05 250.31
CA ASN A 2 35.95 -34.17 248.87
C ASN A 2 35.41 -32.99 248.03
N ALA A 3 35.73 -31.73 248.34
CA ALA A 3 35.12 -30.59 247.63
C ALA A 3 35.94 -29.94 246.48
N ALA A 4 37.24 -30.23 246.34
CA ALA A 4 38.11 -29.42 245.47
C ALA A 4 38.06 -29.77 243.96
N ALA A 5 37.72 -31.01 243.59
CA ALA A 5 37.84 -31.45 242.18
C ALA A 5 36.69 -30.98 241.25
N LYS A 6 35.49 -30.69 241.79
CA LYS A 6 34.31 -30.43 240.94
C LYS A 6 34.19 -29.01 240.40
N ARG A 7 34.92 -28.04 240.94
CA ARG A 7 34.80 -26.63 240.51
C ARG A 7 35.64 -26.25 239.28
N LYS A 8 36.66 -27.03 238.90
CA LYS A 8 37.46 -26.74 237.69
C LYS A 8 36.88 -27.31 236.38
N ALA A 9 35.98 -28.29 236.43
CA ALA A 9 35.42 -28.92 235.23
C ALA A 9 34.27 -28.11 234.57
N SER A 10 33.52 -27.32 235.34
CA SER A 10 32.35 -26.59 234.81
C SER A 10 32.74 -25.33 234.00
N ALA A 11 33.88 -24.72 234.31
CA ALA A 11 34.35 -23.53 233.61
C ALA A 11 34.83 -23.84 232.17
N LYS A 12 35.43 -25.03 231.93
CA LYS A 12 36.00 -25.38 230.62
C LYS A 12 34.94 -25.72 229.57
N LYS A 13 33.79 -26.30 229.97
CA LYS A 13 32.68 -26.62 229.06
C LYS A 13 31.94 -25.39 228.55
N LYS A 14 31.81 -24.32 229.35
CA LYS A 14 31.13 -23.09 228.93
C LYS A 14 31.94 -22.30 227.88
N ALA A 15 33.27 -22.37 227.91
CA ALA A 15 34.11 -21.69 226.92
C ALA A 15 34.04 -22.35 225.53
N GLN A 16 34.01 -23.69 225.46
CA GLN A 16 33.98 -24.42 224.18
C GLN A 16 32.66 -24.24 223.41
N ALA A 17 31.51 -24.13 224.10
CA ALA A 17 30.22 -23.93 223.45
C ALA A 17 30.11 -22.56 222.74
N LYS A 18 30.71 -21.51 223.32
CA LYS A 18 30.69 -20.16 222.70
C LYS A 18 31.53 -20.09 221.42
N GLN A 19 32.67 -20.78 221.36
CA GLN A 19 33.49 -20.78 220.15
C GLN A 19 32.84 -21.55 218.98
N GLN A 20 32.09 -22.62 219.25
CA GLN A 20 31.40 -23.37 218.20
C GLN A 20 30.22 -22.61 217.59
N ALA A 21 29.50 -21.81 218.40
CA ALA A 21 28.40 -20.98 217.89
C ALA A 21 28.89 -19.85 216.97
N ALA A 22 30.07 -19.26 217.25
CA ALA A 22 30.66 -18.23 216.41
C ALA A 22 31.08 -18.75 215.02
N LYS A 23 31.65 -19.97 214.94
CA LYS A 23 32.04 -20.59 213.66
C LYS A 23 30.85 -20.87 212.75
N LYS A 24 29.71 -21.35 213.30
CA LYS A 24 28.50 -21.62 212.49
C LYS A 24 27.90 -20.35 211.88
N ARG A 25 27.92 -19.23 212.59
CA ARG A 25 27.45 -17.93 212.05
C ARG A 25 28.32 -17.42 210.90
N ALA A 26 29.64 -17.57 211.00
CA ALA A 26 30.55 -17.14 209.93
C ALA A 26 30.35 -17.93 208.64
N GLN A 27 30.11 -19.24 208.73
CA GLN A 27 29.87 -20.09 207.55
C GLN A 27 28.54 -19.77 206.84
N ALA A 28 27.49 -19.43 207.58
CA ALA A 28 26.20 -19.05 206.99
C ALA A 28 26.28 -17.74 206.17
N LEU A 29 27.04 -16.75 206.65
CA LEU A 29 27.23 -15.48 205.94
C LEU A 29 28.04 -15.64 204.64
N ALA A 30 29.03 -16.54 204.62
CA ALA A 30 29.80 -16.83 203.41
C ALA A 30 28.94 -17.50 202.31
N ALA A 31 28.04 -18.41 202.68
CA ALA A 31 27.13 -19.08 201.74
C ALA A 31 26.13 -18.11 201.11
N ALA A 32 25.61 -17.14 201.87
CA ALA A 32 24.68 -16.13 201.36
C ALA A 32 25.32 -15.20 200.33
N LYS A 33 26.60 -14.83 200.51
CA LYS A 33 27.33 -13.97 199.55
C LYS A 33 27.55 -14.68 198.20
N ARG A 34 27.84 -15.98 198.20
CA ARG A 34 28.03 -16.75 196.96
C ARG A 34 26.75 -16.83 196.12
N ARG A 35 25.59 -17.06 196.75
CA ARG A 35 24.29 -17.13 196.05
C ARG A 35 23.94 -15.82 195.32
N LYS A 36 24.20 -14.66 195.93
CA LYS A 36 23.95 -13.36 195.29
C LYS A 36 24.85 -13.12 194.06
N ALA A 37 26.11 -13.57 194.10
CA ALA A 37 27.03 -13.42 192.98
C ALA A 37 26.60 -14.26 191.75
N ASP A 38 26.13 -15.49 191.96
CA ASP A 38 25.66 -16.37 190.88
C ASP A 38 24.37 -15.86 190.23
N GLU A 39 23.46 -15.26 191.01
CA GLU A 39 22.23 -14.65 190.49
C GLU A 39 22.53 -13.49 189.53
N LEU A 40 23.50 -12.64 189.85
CA LEU A 40 23.92 -11.53 189.00
C LEU A 40 24.54 -12.02 187.67
N ARG A 41 25.37 -13.06 187.73
CA ARG A 41 25.96 -13.67 186.52
C ARG A 41 24.88 -14.23 185.57
N ARG A 42 23.87 -14.92 186.13
CA ARG A 42 22.73 -15.45 185.34
C ARG A 42 21.91 -14.33 184.68
N LYS A 43 21.68 -13.20 185.38
CA LYS A 43 20.97 -12.05 184.81
C LYS A 43 21.75 -11.40 183.66
N LYS A 44 23.07 -11.27 183.78
CA LYS A 44 23.92 -10.71 182.71
C LYS A 44 23.90 -11.59 181.44
N ALA A 45 24.07 -12.91 181.60
CA ALA A 45 24.03 -13.85 180.47
C ALA A 45 22.69 -13.82 179.71
N LYS A 46 21.56 -13.71 180.43
CA LYS A 46 20.24 -13.56 179.80
C LYS A 46 20.13 -12.28 178.94
N LYS A 47 20.61 -11.14 179.45
CA LYS A 47 20.59 -9.87 178.70
C LYS A 47 21.43 -9.94 177.42
N GLU A 48 22.62 -10.52 177.48
CA GLU A 48 23.49 -10.65 176.30
C GLU A 48 22.88 -11.55 175.21
N LEU A 49 22.20 -12.64 175.60
CA LEU A 49 21.49 -13.52 174.65
C LEU A 49 20.34 -12.79 173.95
N GLU A 50 19.58 -11.99 174.71
CA GLU A 50 18.45 -11.22 174.17
C GLU A 50 18.92 -10.14 173.18
N GLU A 51 20.03 -9.48 173.47
CA GLU A 51 20.61 -8.48 172.57
C GLU A 51 21.08 -9.09 171.24
N ARG A 52 21.72 -10.28 171.29
CA ARG A 52 22.12 -11.02 170.08
C ARG A 52 20.90 -11.38 169.21
N ARG A 53 19.80 -11.82 169.82
CA ARG A 53 18.55 -12.12 169.09
C ARG A 53 17.96 -10.87 168.42
N ARG A 54 17.97 -9.72 169.10
CA ARG A 54 17.49 -8.44 168.53
C ARG A 54 18.34 -7.98 167.33
N LYS A 55 19.67 -8.11 167.41
CA LYS A 55 20.58 -7.76 166.28
C LYS A 55 20.34 -8.67 165.07
N ALA A 56 20.18 -9.98 165.28
CA ALA A 56 19.90 -10.92 164.19
C ALA A 56 18.54 -10.63 163.50
N ALA A 57 17.51 -10.26 164.27
CA ALA A 57 16.21 -9.89 163.71
C ALA A 57 16.27 -8.61 162.85
N ARG A 58 17.02 -7.57 163.29
CA ARG A 58 17.21 -6.34 162.52
C ARG A 58 17.90 -6.60 161.17
N LYS A 59 18.95 -7.43 161.16
CA LYS A 59 19.68 -7.77 159.92
C LYS A 59 18.78 -8.47 158.89
N LYS A 60 17.94 -9.42 159.32
CA LYS A 60 16.97 -10.09 158.44
C LYS A 60 15.98 -9.10 157.80
N LEU A 61 15.52 -8.10 158.55
CA LEU A 61 14.61 -7.07 158.04
C LEU A 61 15.29 -6.19 156.98
N GLU A 62 16.54 -5.77 157.20
CA GLU A 62 17.30 -4.98 156.22
C GLU A 62 17.57 -5.75 154.93
N ASP A 63 17.95 -7.03 155.02
CA ASP A 63 18.20 -7.87 153.85
C ASP A 63 16.92 -8.06 153.01
N ALA A 64 15.76 -8.22 153.67
CA ALA A 64 14.47 -8.29 152.98
C ALA A 64 14.13 -6.98 152.25
N ARG A 65 14.40 -5.81 152.86
CA ARG A 65 14.21 -4.50 152.22
C ARG A 65 15.11 -4.33 150.99
N ARG A 66 16.39 -4.72 151.08
CA ARG A 66 17.35 -4.66 149.96
C ARG A 66 16.91 -5.55 148.78
N ARG A 67 16.43 -6.76 149.06
CA ARG A 67 15.89 -7.67 148.01
C ARG A 67 14.68 -7.06 147.29
N LYS A 68 13.74 -6.49 148.04
CA LYS A 68 12.54 -5.85 147.46
C LYS A 68 12.89 -4.67 146.54
N LEU A 69 13.87 -3.85 146.95
CA LEU A 69 14.38 -2.74 146.13
C LEU A 69 15.04 -3.23 144.83
N ARG A 70 15.88 -4.28 144.90
CA ARG A 70 16.52 -4.88 143.71
C ARG A 70 15.49 -5.39 142.70
N LEU A 71 14.49 -6.16 143.16
CA LEU A 71 13.43 -6.68 142.30
C LEU A 71 12.61 -5.55 141.64
N LYS A 72 12.32 -4.47 142.39
CA LYS A 72 11.62 -3.29 141.84
C LYS A 72 12.43 -2.60 140.74
N LEU A 73 13.74 -2.41 140.96
CA LEU A 73 14.62 -1.80 139.97
C LEU A 73 14.76 -2.66 138.70
N GLU A 74 14.84 -3.98 138.87
CA GLU A 74 14.92 -4.91 137.74
C GLU A 74 13.63 -4.91 136.91
N ALA A 75 12.46 -4.90 137.57
CA ALA A 75 11.16 -4.77 136.91
C ALA A 75 11.04 -3.46 136.12
N GLN A 76 11.50 -2.33 136.69
CA GLN A 76 11.52 -1.05 135.98
C GLN A 76 12.41 -1.08 134.73
N ARG A 77 13.61 -1.66 134.81
CA ARG A 77 14.51 -1.80 133.65
C ARG A 77 13.92 -2.69 132.55
N ARG A 78 13.26 -3.80 132.91
CA ARG A 78 12.57 -4.67 131.93
C ARG A 78 11.42 -3.94 131.24
N ALA A 79 10.60 -3.20 131.99
CA ALA A 79 9.51 -2.41 131.41
C ALA A 79 10.01 -1.32 130.46
N GLN A 80 11.12 -0.64 130.79
CA GLN A 80 11.75 0.35 129.91
C GLN A 80 12.27 -0.28 128.61
N ARG A 81 12.92 -1.45 128.68
CA ARG A 81 13.41 -2.17 127.50
C ARG A 81 12.27 -2.57 126.55
N LEU A 82 11.19 -3.13 127.09
CA LEU A 82 10.02 -3.51 126.29
C LEU A 82 9.36 -2.30 125.61
N LYS A 83 9.25 -1.16 126.31
CA LYS A 83 8.75 0.09 125.73
C LYS A 83 9.65 0.59 124.59
N ALA A 84 10.97 0.57 124.78
CA ALA A 84 11.92 0.98 123.74
C ALA A 84 11.87 0.06 122.50
N GLU A 85 11.73 -1.25 122.71
CA GLU A 85 11.60 -2.21 121.60
C GLU A 85 10.30 -2.02 120.82
N ALA A 86 9.18 -1.81 121.51
CA ALA A 86 7.89 -1.53 120.88
C ALA A 86 7.93 -0.24 120.04
N GLN A 87 8.56 0.83 120.55
CA GLN A 87 8.73 2.09 119.82
C GLN A 87 9.58 1.90 118.55
N ARG A 88 10.69 1.13 118.62
CA ARG A 88 11.51 0.82 117.44
C ARG A 88 10.75 0.03 116.37
N ARG A 89 9.97 -0.98 116.77
CA ARG A 89 9.14 -1.77 115.84
C ARG A 89 8.07 -0.90 115.17
N ALA A 90 7.42 0.00 115.91
CA ALA A 90 6.44 0.93 115.36
C ALA A 90 7.07 1.94 114.37
N ALA A 91 8.25 2.48 114.69
CA ALA A 91 8.97 3.38 113.80
C ALA A 91 9.39 2.68 112.49
N LYS A 92 9.88 1.43 112.56
CA LYS A 92 10.23 0.65 111.37
C LYS A 92 9.04 0.40 110.45
N LYS A 93 7.88 -0.02 111.01
CA LYS A 93 6.65 -0.20 110.23
C LYS A 93 6.21 1.09 109.52
N LYS A 94 6.23 2.23 110.22
CA LYS A 94 5.89 3.53 109.62
C LYS A 94 6.84 3.92 108.47
N ALA A 95 8.15 3.66 108.63
CA ALA A 95 9.13 3.94 107.59
C ALA A 95 8.95 3.05 106.34
N ASP A 96 8.68 1.75 106.53
CA ASP A 96 8.45 0.82 105.43
C ASP A 96 7.16 1.14 104.65
N ASP A 97 6.08 1.52 105.35
CA ASP A 97 4.83 1.94 104.71
C ASP A 97 4.99 3.26 103.94
N ALA A 98 5.76 4.22 104.47
CA ALA A 98 6.08 5.46 103.77
C ALA A 98 6.88 5.19 102.48
N ARG A 99 7.87 4.31 102.52
CA ARG A 99 8.65 3.89 101.34
C ARG A 99 7.78 3.22 100.28
N ARG A 100 6.88 2.32 100.68
CA ARG A 100 5.93 1.65 99.76
C ARG A 100 4.99 2.64 99.09
N LYS A 101 4.45 3.61 99.83
CA LYS A 101 3.57 4.66 99.27
C LYS A 101 4.32 5.57 98.29
N ALA A 102 5.55 5.97 98.63
CA ALA A 102 6.39 6.79 97.74
C ALA A 102 6.74 6.03 96.43
N ALA A 103 7.11 4.76 96.52
CA ALA A 103 7.40 3.92 95.36
C ALA A 103 6.18 3.75 94.45
N LYS A 104 4.98 3.50 95.02
CA LYS A 104 3.72 3.42 94.25
C LYS A 104 3.41 4.72 93.51
N LYS A 105 3.52 5.88 94.18
CA LYS A 105 3.33 7.20 93.56
C LYS A 105 4.31 7.44 92.41
N LYS A 106 5.60 7.12 92.60
CA LYS A 106 6.62 7.27 91.56
C LYS A 106 6.36 6.38 90.34
N ALA A 107 5.96 5.13 90.56
CA ALA A 107 5.61 4.20 89.48
C ALA A 107 4.36 4.66 88.71
N GLU A 108 3.35 5.20 89.39
CA GLU A 108 2.15 5.73 88.74
C GLU A 108 2.46 6.95 87.87
N LEU A 109 3.26 7.90 88.36
CA LEU A 109 3.69 9.06 87.59
C LEU A 109 4.51 8.65 86.35
N ALA A 110 5.40 7.67 86.49
CA ALA A 110 6.14 7.12 85.35
C ALA A 110 5.23 6.47 84.29
N ARG A 111 4.20 5.73 84.71
CA ARG A 111 3.20 5.14 83.80
C ARG A 111 2.37 6.21 83.09
N ARG A 112 1.94 7.26 83.79
CA ARG A 112 1.22 8.39 83.20
C ARG A 112 2.09 9.14 82.17
N ALA A 113 3.35 9.43 82.51
CA ALA A 113 4.30 10.06 81.59
C ALA A 113 4.56 9.22 80.33
N ALA A 114 4.69 7.89 80.47
CA ALA A 114 4.87 6.99 79.33
C ALA A 114 3.64 6.98 78.40
N ARG A 115 2.42 7.00 78.96
CA ARG A 115 1.17 7.07 78.17
C ARG A 115 1.07 8.37 77.37
N VAL A 116 1.37 9.52 77.99
CA VAL A 116 1.35 10.82 77.30
C VAL A 116 2.38 10.86 76.16
N LYS A 117 3.60 10.35 76.39
CA LYS A 117 4.63 10.25 75.34
C LYS A 117 4.19 9.35 74.19
N ALA A 118 3.59 8.19 74.47
CA ALA A 118 3.08 7.29 73.45
C ALA A 118 1.93 7.91 72.63
N GLU A 119 1.02 8.65 73.29
CA GLU A 119 -0.07 9.34 72.62
C GLU A 119 0.44 10.51 71.74
N ALA A 120 1.43 11.27 72.21
CA ALA A 120 2.07 12.33 71.43
C ALA A 120 2.72 11.79 70.14
N ILE A 121 3.44 10.66 70.23
CA ILE A 121 4.05 10.01 69.05
C ILE A 121 2.96 9.54 68.07
N ARG A 122 1.86 8.97 68.57
CA ARG A 122 0.73 8.57 67.71
C ARG A 122 0.12 9.76 66.99
N ARG A 123 -0.11 10.88 67.69
CA ARG A 123 -0.62 12.13 67.10
C ARG A 123 0.32 12.69 66.04
N GLN A 124 1.64 12.69 66.29
CA GLN A 124 2.64 13.12 65.30
C GLN A 124 2.63 12.23 64.04
N LYS A 125 2.58 10.90 64.19
CA LYS A 125 2.51 9.97 63.03
C LYS A 125 1.23 10.17 62.21
N VAL A 126 0.09 10.38 62.86
CA VAL A 126 -1.19 10.67 62.17
C VAL A 126 -1.12 12.02 61.44
N ALA A 127 -0.52 13.04 62.05
CA ALA A 127 -0.33 14.34 61.41
C ALA A 127 0.60 14.24 60.17
N GLN A 128 1.70 13.50 60.27
CA GLN A 128 2.62 13.25 59.15
C GLN A 128 1.91 12.53 58.00
N ARG A 129 1.16 11.46 58.26
CA ARG A 129 0.37 10.76 57.24
C ARG A 129 -0.64 11.68 56.55
N LYS A 130 -1.35 12.53 57.31
CA LYS A 130 -2.28 13.52 56.73
C LYS A 130 -1.60 14.52 55.80
N VAL A 131 -0.38 14.96 56.13
CA VAL A 131 0.40 15.87 55.27
C VAL A 131 0.88 15.14 54.01
N GLU A 132 1.39 13.92 54.14
CA GLU A 132 1.79 13.09 52.99
C GLU A 132 0.61 12.79 52.06
N ASP A 133 -0.57 12.47 52.59
CA ASP A 133 -1.77 12.24 51.81
C ASP A 133 -2.24 13.51 51.08
N ARG A 134 -2.14 14.69 51.72
CA ARG A 134 -2.41 15.98 51.06
C ARG A 134 -1.41 16.24 49.93
N LYS A 135 -0.12 16.01 50.16
CA LYS A 135 0.93 16.14 49.12
C LYS A 135 0.69 15.18 47.95
N ARG A 136 0.34 13.92 48.23
CA ARG A 136 -0.01 12.92 47.19
C ARG A 136 -1.25 13.32 46.39
N LYS A 137 -2.29 13.85 47.04
CA LYS A 137 -3.48 14.37 46.35
C LYS A 137 -3.16 15.58 45.47
N GLN A 138 -2.37 16.52 45.97
CA GLN A 138 -1.93 17.68 45.19
C GLN A 138 -1.07 17.27 43.98
N ALA A 139 -0.14 16.33 44.16
CA ALA A 139 0.68 15.79 43.08
C ALA A 139 -0.17 15.08 42.01
N ARG A 140 -1.20 14.31 42.41
CA ARG A 140 -2.14 13.68 41.47
C ARG A 140 -2.92 14.71 40.65
N LEU A 141 -3.43 15.76 41.30
CA LEU A 141 -4.15 16.84 40.62
C LEU A 141 -3.25 17.66 39.69
N ALA A 142 -2.00 17.91 40.09
CA ALA A 142 -1.00 18.56 39.24
C ALA A 142 -0.69 17.72 38.00
N ALA A 143 -0.39 16.42 38.18
CA ALA A 143 -0.13 15.50 37.08
C ALA A 143 -1.33 15.35 36.14
N GLU A 144 -2.56 15.39 36.66
CA GLU A 144 -3.77 15.36 35.82
C GLU A 144 -3.91 16.65 34.99
N ARG A 145 -3.62 17.82 35.56
CA ARG A 145 -3.63 19.11 34.85
C ARG A 145 -2.56 19.15 33.76
N GLU A 146 -1.35 18.70 34.04
CA GLU A 146 -0.25 18.59 33.07
C GLU A 146 -0.63 17.64 31.93
N ARG A 147 -1.20 16.47 32.23
CA ARG A 147 -1.70 15.55 31.19
C ARG A 147 -2.80 16.16 30.33
N LYS A 148 -3.72 16.93 30.92
CA LYS A 148 -4.76 17.66 30.17
C LYS A 148 -4.16 18.74 29.28
N GLN A 149 -3.19 19.52 29.77
CA GLN A 149 -2.50 20.53 28.98
C GLN A 149 -1.70 19.90 27.84
N ALA A 150 -0.96 18.82 28.11
CA ALA A 150 -0.21 18.08 27.09
C ALA A 150 -1.13 17.51 26.00
N ARG A 151 -2.30 16.98 26.37
CA ARG A 151 -3.31 16.52 25.40
C ARG A 151 -3.83 17.65 24.52
N LEU A 152 -4.14 18.81 25.09
CA LEU A 152 -4.60 19.98 24.33
C LEU A 152 -3.54 20.50 23.37
N LEU A 153 -2.27 20.55 23.80
CA LEU A 153 -1.16 20.95 22.95
C LEU A 153 -0.94 19.94 21.81
N ALA A 154 -0.93 18.64 22.11
CA ALA A 154 -0.83 17.59 21.10
C ALA A 154 -2.01 17.62 20.11
N GLU A 155 -3.23 17.91 20.56
CA GLU A 155 -4.39 18.06 19.68
C GLU A 155 -4.28 19.30 18.78
N ARG A 156 -3.81 20.43 19.32
CA ARG A 156 -3.54 21.66 18.54
C ARG A 156 -2.47 21.41 17.48
N GLU A 157 -1.38 20.73 17.82
CA GLU A 157 -0.33 20.37 16.86
C GLU A 157 -0.85 19.42 15.77
N ARG A 158 -1.63 18.39 16.14
CA ARG A 158 -2.27 17.50 15.17
C ARG A 158 -3.18 18.27 14.21
N LYS A 159 -3.97 19.21 14.71
CA LYS A 159 -4.84 20.07 13.88
C LYS A 159 -4.03 20.97 12.95
N ARG A 160 -2.94 21.58 13.43
CA ARG A 160 -2.02 22.39 12.60
C ARG A 160 -1.38 21.55 11.48
N VAL A 161 -0.82 20.40 11.82
CA VAL A 161 -0.20 19.48 10.84
C VAL A 161 -1.23 18.98 9.82
N ALA A 162 -2.46 18.69 10.25
CA ALA A 162 -3.53 18.30 9.35
C ALA A 162 -3.93 19.44 8.38
N GLN A 163 -4.03 20.68 8.87
CA GLN A 163 -4.32 21.84 8.04
C GLN A 163 -3.18 22.16 7.06
N GLU A 164 -1.93 22.04 7.50
CA GLU A 164 -0.75 22.22 6.66
C GLU A 164 -0.70 21.17 5.54
N LYS A 165 -0.90 19.89 5.87
CA LYS A 165 -1.00 18.80 4.88
C LYS A 165 -2.17 19.01 3.91
N LEU A 166 -3.31 19.52 4.39
CA LEU A 166 -4.45 19.85 3.53
C LEU A 166 -4.11 21.01 2.59
N ALA A 167 -3.43 22.05 3.09
CA ALA A 167 -3.00 23.19 2.30
C ALA A 167 -1.95 22.80 1.26
N GLU A 168 -0.98 21.95 1.63
CA GLU A 168 0.03 21.40 0.74
C GLU A 168 -0.62 20.54 -0.37
N ARG A 169 -1.53 19.63 -0.02
CA ARG A 169 -2.31 18.85 -1.01
C ARG A 169 -3.07 19.76 -1.98
N LYS A 170 -3.70 20.84 -1.48
CA LYS A 170 -4.40 21.81 -2.34
C LYS A 170 -3.45 22.58 -3.25
N ARG A 171 -2.23 22.92 -2.79
CA ARG A 171 -1.18 23.55 -3.60
C ARG A 171 -0.70 22.62 -4.71
N ILE A 172 -0.36 21.38 -4.36
CA ILE A 172 0.05 20.34 -5.32
C ILE A 172 -1.05 20.09 -6.35
N GLN A 173 -2.31 20.03 -5.92
CA GLN A 173 -3.44 19.85 -6.83
C GLN A 173 -3.58 21.04 -7.81
N LYS A 174 -3.52 22.27 -7.31
CA LYS A 174 -3.54 23.48 -8.16
C LYS A 174 -2.37 23.53 -9.15
N GLU A 175 -1.18 23.14 -8.72
CA GLU A 175 0.01 23.08 -9.56
C GLU A 175 -0.13 22.02 -10.65
N ARG A 176 -0.60 20.82 -10.30
CA ARG A 176 -0.91 19.74 -11.26
C ARG A 176 -1.99 20.17 -12.26
N ASP A 177 -3.03 20.84 -11.80
CA ASP A 177 -4.10 21.32 -12.68
C ASP A 177 -3.61 22.46 -13.60
N ALA A 178 -2.74 23.34 -13.10
CA ALA A 178 -2.08 24.36 -13.92
C ALA A 178 -1.12 23.74 -14.95
N GLU A 179 -0.34 22.74 -14.56
CA GLU A 179 0.56 22.00 -15.43
C GLU A 179 -0.21 21.25 -16.52
N ARG A 180 -1.32 20.58 -16.16
CA ARG A 180 -2.23 19.95 -17.13
C ARG A 180 -2.77 20.96 -18.15
N LYS A 181 -3.21 22.13 -17.70
CA LYS A 181 -3.69 23.21 -18.59
C LYS A 181 -2.57 23.72 -19.50
N ARG A 182 -1.35 23.91 -18.97
CA ARG A 182 -0.18 24.31 -19.78
C ARG A 182 0.14 23.26 -20.85
N ARG A 183 0.21 21.98 -20.48
CA ARG A 183 0.42 20.87 -21.43
C ARG A 183 -0.70 20.76 -22.47
N GLN A 184 -1.95 21.03 -22.09
CA GLN A 184 -3.08 21.08 -23.04
C GLN A 184 -2.93 22.23 -24.03
N LEU A 185 -2.60 23.44 -23.56
CA LEU A 185 -2.36 24.60 -24.42
C LEU A 185 -1.17 24.37 -25.35
N GLU A 186 -0.07 23.83 -24.84
CA GLU A 186 1.12 23.47 -25.64
C GLU A 186 0.78 22.46 -26.74
N ARG A 187 -0.04 21.43 -26.43
CA ARG A 187 -0.54 20.48 -27.43
C ARG A 187 -1.40 21.16 -28.50
N LEU A 188 -2.26 22.10 -28.11
CA LEU A 188 -3.11 22.83 -29.06
C LEU A 188 -2.28 23.74 -29.97
N VAL A 189 -1.30 24.46 -29.41
CA VAL A 189 -0.35 25.27 -30.20
C VAL A 189 0.43 24.39 -31.16
N ALA A 190 0.99 23.26 -30.70
CA ALA A 190 1.70 22.32 -31.56
C ALA A 190 0.80 21.72 -32.66
N GLN A 191 -0.48 21.48 -32.38
CA GLN A 191 -1.46 21.03 -33.38
C GLN A 191 -1.77 22.13 -34.40
N GLU A 192 -1.95 23.37 -33.97
CA GLU A 192 -2.13 24.51 -34.89
C GLU A 192 -0.90 24.74 -35.76
N GLU A 193 0.30 24.68 -35.21
CA GLU A 193 1.54 24.83 -35.98
C GLU A 193 1.68 23.75 -37.04
N ARG A 194 1.43 22.48 -36.69
CA ARG A 194 1.38 21.39 -37.67
C ARG A 194 0.33 21.62 -38.74
N ARG A 195 -0.87 22.11 -38.39
CA ARG A 195 -1.92 22.45 -39.36
C ARG A 195 -1.48 23.58 -40.29
N ARG A 196 -0.84 24.62 -39.77
CA ARG A 196 -0.28 25.74 -40.55
C ARG A 196 0.84 25.28 -41.47
N GLU A 197 1.72 24.40 -41.00
CA GLU A 197 2.79 23.83 -41.82
C GLU A 197 2.23 22.96 -42.95
N ILE A 198 1.24 22.11 -42.66
CA ILE A 198 0.54 21.32 -43.68
C ILE A 198 -0.17 22.25 -44.68
N ALA A 199 -0.82 23.31 -44.21
CA ALA A 199 -1.48 24.28 -45.10
C ALA A 199 -0.46 25.01 -45.99
N ARG A 200 0.70 25.42 -45.46
CA ARG A 200 1.80 26.02 -46.23
C ARG A 200 2.34 25.05 -47.28
N LYS A 201 2.58 23.79 -46.91
CA LYS A 201 3.02 22.74 -47.84
C LYS A 201 2.01 22.50 -48.95
N LYS A 202 0.72 22.44 -48.62
CA LYS A 202 -0.36 22.31 -49.61
C LYS A 202 -0.43 23.52 -50.55
N ALA A 203 -0.34 24.73 -50.01
CA ALA A 203 -0.35 25.96 -50.80
C ALA A 203 0.85 26.03 -51.76
N ALA A 204 2.05 25.65 -51.32
CA ALA A 204 3.24 25.59 -52.16
C ALA A 204 3.09 24.56 -53.31
N ILE A 205 2.55 23.37 -53.02
CA ILE A 205 2.28 22.35 -54.04
C ILE A 205 1.22 22.85 -55.05
N GLU A 206 0.19 23.55 -54.57
CA GLU A 206 -0.85 24.09 -55.45
C GLU A 206 -0.31 25.22 -56.33
N GLU A 207 0.55 26.08 -55.79
CA GLU A 207 1.23 27.13 -56.56
C GLU A 207 2.16 26.53 -57.63
N GLU A 208 2.98 25.53 -57.28
CA GLU A 208 3.83 24.81 -58.24
C GLU A 208 3.00 24.14 -59.35
N ARG A 209 1.84 23.54 -59.00
CA ARG A 209 0.91 22.98 -59.99
C ARG A 209 0.33 24.06 -60.90
N ARG A 210 -0.05 25.22 -60.35
CA ARG A 210 -0.57 26.35 -61.13
C ARG A 210 0.50 26.93 -62.06
N GLU A 211 1.74 27.00 -61.62
CA GLU A 211 2.86 27.46 -62.44
C GLU A 211 3.17 26.47 -63.57
N LYS A 212 3.24 25.17 -63.28
CA LYS A 212 3.35 24.11 -64.30
C LYS A 212 2.20 24.15 -65.29
N GLN A 213 0.98 24.42 -64.84
CA GLN A 213 -0.18 24.58 -65.73
C GLN A 213 -0.02 25.81 -66.62
N ARG A 214 0.39 26.96 -66.07
CA ARG A 214 0.66 28.18 -66.85
C ARG A 214 1.78 27.97 -67.88
N GLU A 215 2.83 27.23 -67.55
CA GLU A 215 3.88 26.87 -68.50
C GLU A 215 3.36 25.96 -69.61
N ARG A 216 2.57 24.93 -69.27
CA ARG A 216 1.92 24.07 -70.26
C ARG A 216 1.00 24.86 -71.17
N ASP A 217 0.20 25.77 -70.63
CA ASP A 217 -0.71 26.62 -71.39
C ASP A 217 0.07 27.58 -72.31
N LYS A 218 1.19 28.16 -71.83
CA LYS A 218 2.10 28.96 -72.67
C LYS A 218 2.70 28.13 -73.80
N ILE A 219 3.17 26.91 -73.52
CA ILE A 219 3.74 26.00 -74.52
C ILE A 219 2.67 25.60 -75.55
N ASN A 220 1.46 25.27 -75.11
CA ASN A 220 0.36 24.91 -75.99
C ASN A 220 -0.06 26.10 -76.87
N LYS A 221 -0.19 27.29 -76.29
CA LYS A 221 -0.48 28.51 -77.04
C LYS A 221 0.61 28.85 -78.06
N ALA A 222 1.88 28.66 -77.71
CA ALA A 222 2.99 28.84 -78.64
C ALA A 222 2.96 27.80 -79.78
N LYS A 223 2.68 26.53 -79.47
CA LYS A 223 2.51 25.47 -80.47
C LYS A 223 1.31 25.70 -81.39
N GLU A 224 0.20 26.21 -80.85
CA GLU A 224 -0.98 26.58 -81.63
C GLU A 224 -0.69 27.76 -82.55
N ALA A 225 -0.01 28.80 -82.06
CA ALA A 225 0.42 29.91 -82.89
C ALA A 225 1.38 29.45 -84.01
N GLU A 226 2.33 28.59 -83.71
CA GLU A 226 3.22 28.01 -84.71
C GLU A 226 2.46 27.15 -85.74
N ARG A 227 1.48 26.35 -85.29
CA ARG A 227 0.58 25.60 -86.17
C ARG A 227 -0.22 26.52 -87.08
N GLN A 228 -0.78 27.61 -86.55
CA GLN A 228 -1.52 28.60 -87.34
C GLN A 228 -0.63 29.30 -88.35
N VAL A 229 0.62 29.63 -88.01
CA VAL A 229 1.59 30.19 -88.97
C VAL A 229 1.91 29.18 -90.06
N ARG A 230 2.22 27.93 -89.69
CA ARG A 230 2.48 26.85 -90.67
C ARG A 230 1.26 26.54 -91.54
N GLU A 231 0.06 26.60 -90.98
CA GLU A 231 -1.18 26.41 -91.71
C GLU A 231 -1.46 27.58 -92.66
N ALA A 232 -1.26 28.82 -92.22
CA ALA A 232 -1.35 30.01 -93.07
C ALA A 232 -0.30 30.00 -94.19
N GLU A 233 0.93 29.57 -93.91
CA GLU A 233 1.99 29.40 -94.90
C GLU A 233 1.64 28.29 -95.89
N ARG A 234 1.15 27.14 -95.42
CA ARG A 234 0.63 26.07 -96.28
C ARG A 234 -0.56 26.53 -97.10
N ALA A 235 -1.46 27.33 -96.54
CA ALA A 235 -2.61 27.89 -97.25
C ALA A 235 -2.16 28.87 -98.33
N ARG A 236 -1.15 29.71 -98.06
CA ARG A 236 -0.53 30.58 -99.08
C ARG A 236 0.15 29.78 -100.17
N LEU A 237 0.93 28.75 -99.83
CA LEU A 237 1.56 27.87 -100.81
C LEU A 237 0.52 27.09 -101.62
N ARG A 238 -0.58 26.65 -100.99
CA ARG A 238 -1.72 26.05 -101.68
C ARG A 238 -2.42 27.03 -102.60
N ALA A 239 -2.64 28.28 -102.18
CA ALA A 239 -3.23 29.31 -103.03
C ALA A 239 -2.32 29.64 -104.23
N ILE A 240 -1.01 29.78 -104.02
CA ILE A 240 -0.04 29.97 -105.11
C ILE A 240 -0.06 28.76 -106.05
N ARG A 241 -0.06 27.55 -105.49
CA ARG A 241 -0.11 26.30 -106.27
C ARG A 241 -1.45 26.13 -106.97
N GLU A 242 -2.57 26.52 -106.38
CA GLU A 242 -3.90 26.51 -107.00
C GLU A 242 -4.01 27.57 -108.08
N GLU A 243 -3.41 28.75 -107.92
CA GLU A 243 -3.32 29.76 -108.98
C GLU A 243 -2.42 29.28 -110.13
N GLU A 244 -1.27 28.67 -109.84
CA GLU A 244 -0.40 28.06 -110.84
C GLU A 244 -1.07 26.86 -111.50
N GLU A 245 -1.70 25.97 -110.73
CA GLU A 245 -2.45 24.82 -111.24
C GLU A 245 -3.71 25.27 -111.99
N ALA A 246 -4.34 26.40 -111.65
CA ALA A 246 -5.44 27.00 -112.41
C ALA A 246 -4.93 27.66 -113.69
N ARG A 247 -3.74 28.28 -113.69
CA ARG A 247 -3.07 28.77 -114.91
C ARG A 247 -2.66 27.61 -115.81
N ILE A 248 -2.09 26.55 -115.24
CA ILE A 248 -1.73 25.31 -115.93
C ILE A 248 -2.98 24.57 -116.38
N ARG A 249 -4.06 24.50 -115.59
CA ARG A 249 -5.36 23.94 -116.00
C ARG A 249 -6.06 24.80 -117.02
N ALA A 250 -5.92 26.12 -117.03
CA ALA A 250 -6.46 26.96 -118.11
C ALA A 250 -5.63 26.79 -119.40
N GLN A 251 -4.31 26.60 -119.27
CA GLN A 251 -3.43 26.22 -120.38
C GLN A 251 -3.66 24.77 -120.83
N GLN A 252 -3.98 23.85 -119.92
CA GLN A 252 -4.28 22.45 -120.18
C GLN A 252 -5.74 22.24 -120.58
N GLU A 253 -6.73 23.04 -120.20
CA GLU A 253 -8.08 23.02 -120.78
C GLU A 253 -8.02 23.58 -122.21
N ARG A 254 -7.11 24.53 -122.46
CA ARG A 254 -6.73 24.94 -123.82
C ARG A 254 -5.94 23.88 -124.60
N ALA A 255 -5.24 22.94 -123.93
CA ALA A 255 -4.37 21.94 -124.58
C ALA A 255 -4.86 20.48 -124.50
N MET A 256 -5.85 20.19 -123.65
CA MET A 256 -6.29 18.86 -123.19
C MET A 256 -7.74 18.95 -122.69
N ALA A 257 -8.68 19.11 -123.62
CA ALA A 257 -9.97 18.45 -123.47
C ALA A 257 -9.69 16.94 -123.27
N LYS A 258 -9.81 16.44 -122.04
CA LYS A 258 -9.47 15.05 -121.71
C LYS A 258 -10.45 14.06 -122.35
N PRO A 259 -9.95 12.88 -122.78
CA PRO A 259 -10.72 11.91 -123.56
C PRO A 259 -11.80 11.26 -122.70
N VAL A 260 -12.99 11.19 -123.28
CA VAL A 260 -14.18 10.52 -122.74
C VAL A 260 -13.91 9.01 -122.65
N LYS A 261 -14.23 8.39 -121.50
CA LYS A 261 -14.23 6.92 -121.34
C LYS A 261 -15.08 6.31 -122.47
N PRO A 262 -14.59 5.34 -123.24
CA PRO A 262 -15.37 4.75 -124.31
C PRO A 262 -16.65 4.13 -123.71
N PRO A 263 -17.84 4.49 -124.21
CA PRO A 263 -19.09 3.93 -123.72
C PRO A 263 -19.13 2.43 -124.03
N VAL A 264 -19.36 1.60 -123.00
CA VAL A 264 -19.59 0.16 -123.18
C VAL A 264 -20.91 -0.02 -123.93
N ILE A 265 -20.85 -0.61 -125.12
CA ILE A 265 -22.02 -0.86 -125.97
C ILE A 265 -22.71 -2.13 -125.45
N LYS A 266 -23.83 -1.96 -124.74
CA LYS A 266 -24.64 -3.04 -124.17
C LYS A 266 -25.62 -3.57 -125.23
N LEU A 267 -25.69 -4.89 -125.39
CA LEU A 267 -26.66 -5.57 -126.26
C LEU A 267 -27.93 -5.92 -125.46
N GLU A 268 -28.98 -6.39 -126.14
CA GLU A 268 -30.23 -6.77 -125.47
C GLU A 268 -29.99 -7.87 -124.42
N PRO A 269 -30.55 -7.73 -123.20
CA PRO A 269 -30.37 -8.70 -122.13
C PRO A 269 -31.08 -10.02 -122.49
N VAL A 270 -30.35 -11.12 -122.45
CA VAL A 270 -30.88 -12.47 -122.68
C VAL A 270 -30.64 -13.30 -121.42
N ASP A 271 -31.71 -13.86 -120.85
CA ASP A 271 -31.63 -14.77 -119.69
C ASP A 271 -30.97 -14.15 -118.43
N GLY A 272 -31.24 -12.85 -118.20
CA GLY A 272 -30.69 -12.09 -117.08
C GLY A 272 -29.19 -11.81 -117.17
N ILE A 273 -28.58 -12.03 -118.33
CA ILE A 273 -27.20 -11.67 -118.65
C ILE A 273 -27.24 -10.62 -119.76
N THR A 274 -26.48 -9.53 -119.61
CA THR A 274 -26.36 -8.49 -120.63
C THR A 274 -25.03 -8.67 -121.38
N PRO A 275 -25.05 -9.18 -122.63
CA PRO A 275 -23.84 -9.37 -123.42
C PRO A 275 -23.26 -8.03 -123.90
N THR A 276 -21.95 -8.04 -124.15
CA THR A 276 -21.24 -6.88 -124.71
C THR A 276 -20.45 -7.30 -125.94
N LYS A 277 -20.00 -6.31 -126.74
CA LYS A 277 -19.30 -6.56 -128.00
C LYS A 277 -18.06 -7.47 -127.85
N GLU A 278 -17.37 -7.37 -126.71
CA GLU A 278 -16.13 -8.10 -126.43
C GLU A 278 -16.37 -9.50 -125.80
N PHE A 279 -17.55 -9.77 -125.23
CA PHE A 279 -17.87 -11.02 -124.53
C PHE A 279 -19.17 -11.67 -125.02
N ASP A 280 -19.05 -12.87 -125.58
CA ASP A 280 -20.18 -13.64 -126.12
C ASP A 280 -21.08 -14.22 -125.01
N ILE A 281 -22.37 -14.41 -125.32
CA ILE A 281 -23.38 -14.99 -124.40
C ILE A 281 -22.96 -16.38 -123.95
N ALA A 282 -22.39 -17.20 -124.83
CA ALA A 282 -21.92 -18.55 -124.49
C ALA A 282 -20.81 -18.51 -123.41
N PHE A 283 -19.88 -17.56 -123.55
CA PHE A 283 -18.82 -17.32 -122.57
C PHE A 283 -19.39 -16.83 -121.24
N LEU A 284 -20.28 -15.82 -121.26
CA LEU A 284 -20.88 -15.28 -120.04
C LEU A 284 -21.75 -16.30 -119.28
N LYS A 285 -22.43 -17.20 -120.00
CA LYS A 285 -23.16 -18.33 -119.39
C LYS A 285 -22.21 -19.32 -118.70
N GLY A 286 -21.10 -19.66 -119.34
CA GLY A 286 -20.05 -20.49 -118.73
C GLY A 286 -19.45 -19.85 -117.48
N GLN A 287 -19.18 -18.55 -117.54
CA GLN A 287 -18.67 -17.77 -116.41
C GLN A 287 -19.67 -17.67 -115.26
N ARG A 288 -20.96 -17.49 -115.56
CA ARG A 288 -22.03 -17.53 -114.54
C ARG A 288 -22.09 -18.87 -113.82
N GLN A 289 -21.99 -19.98 -114.56
CA GLN A 289 -21.99 -21.31 -113.98
C GLN A 289 -20.77 -21.53 -113.08
N LEU A 290 -19.58 -21.13 -113.54
CA LEU A 290 -18.34 -21.20 -112.77
C LEU A 290 -18.42 -20.37 -111.48
N LEU A 291 -18.98 -19.15 -111.55
CA LEU A 291 -19.20 -18.30 -110.39
C LEU A 291 -20.17 -18.93 -109.38
N LEU A 292 -21.26 -19.54 -109.85
CA LEU A 292 -22.23 -20.23 -108.98
C LEU A 292 -21.62 -21.47 -108.30
N GLU A 293 -20.81 -22.23 -109.02
CA GLU A 293 -20.07 -23.37 -108.49
C GLU A 293 -19.08 -22.92 -107.41
N LYS A 294 -18.26 -21.89 -107.72
CA LYS A 294 -17.29 -21.32 -106.78
C LYS A 294 -17.96 -20.71 -105.54
N ARG A 295 -19.13 -20.08 -105.72
CA ARG A 295 -19.95 -19.58 -104.62
C ARG A 295 -20.38 -20.70 -103.68
N ALA A 296 -20.89 -21.80 -104.22
CA ALA A 296 -21.33 -22.95 -103.42
C ALA A 296 -20.14 -23.62 -102.70
N GLU A 297 -18.99 -23.73 -103.37
CA GLU A 297 -17.74 -24.24 -102.80
C GLU A 297 -17.28 -23.38 -101.61
N LEU A 298 -17.18 -22.05 -101.80
CA LEU A 298 -16.69 -21.13 -100.78
C LEU A 298 -17.64 -20.97 -99.59
N ILE A 299 -18.96 -21.00 -99.82
CA ILE A 299 -19.95 -21.03 -98.72
C ILE A 299 -19.75 -22.31 -97.90
N GLY A 300 -19.65 -23.46 -98.58
CA GLY A 300 -19.39 -24.73 -97.92
C GLY A 300 -18.06 -24.75 -97.15
N GLN A 301 -17.02 -24.08 -97.66
CA GLN A 301 -15.74 -23.93 -96.99
C GLN A 301 -15.85 -23.00 -95.77
N ALA A 302 -16.50 -21.85 -95.90
CA ALA A 302 -16.69 -20.90 -94.81
C ALA A 302 -17.47 -21.52 -93.64
N ASP A 303 -18.54 -22.25 -93.94
CA ASP A 303 -19.36 -22.93 -92.93
C ASP A 303 -18.62 -24.08 -92.24
N ARG A 304 -17.77 -24.83 -92.97
CA ARG A 304 -16.91 -25.87 -92.37
C ARG A 304 -15.89 -25.25 -91.42
N LEU A 305 -15.13 -24.26 -91.88
CA LEU A 305 -14.10 -23.59 -91.07
C LEU A 305 -14.69 -22.93 -89.82
N GLU A 306 -15.90 -22.36 -89.92
CA GLU A 306 -16.59 -21.78 -88.77
C GLU A 306 -17.08 -22.86 -87.79
N ARG A 307 -17.52 -24.02 -88.28
CA ARG A 307 -17.85 -25.16 -87.41
C ARG A 307 -16.61 -25.69 -86.71
N ASP A 308 -15.53 -25.91 -87.44
CA ASP A 308 -14.25 -26.39 -86.88
C ASP A 308 -13.74 -25.43 -85.78
N ALA A 309 -13.78 -24.11 -86.05
CA ALA A 309 -13.41 -23.08 -85.07
C ALA A 309 -14.32 -23.07 -83.82
N ASN A 310 -15.60 -23.41 -83.97
CA ASN A 310 -16.55 -23.47 -82.86
C ASN A 310 -16.46 -24.79 -82.09
N GLU A 311 -16.10 -25.90 -82.75
CA GLU A 311 -15.81 -27.19 -82.10
C GLU A 311 -14.60 -27.09 -81.18
N ILE A 312 -13.56 -26.33 -81.55
CA ILE A 312 -12.41 -26.04 -80.68
C ILE A 312 -12.87 -25.42 -79.35
N VAL A 313 -13.84 -24.48 -79.38
CA VAL A 313 -14.40 -23.87 -78.17
C VAL A 313 -15.28 -24.85 -77.39
N ALA A 314 -16.14 -25.60 -78.08
CA ALA A 314 -17.05 -26.55 -77.45
C ALA A 314 -16.30 -27.67 -76.71
N ASN A 315 -15.16 -28.12 -77.26
CA ASN A 315 -14.30 -29.11 -76.61
C ASN A 315 -13.48 -28.51 -75.45
N GLN A 316 -13.32 -27.18 -75.39
CA GLN A 316 -12.60 -26.48 -74.32
C GLN A 316 -13.46 -26.24 -73.06
N GLU A 317 -14.79 -26.16 -73.20
CA GLU A 317 -15.70 -25.75 -72.11
C GLU A 317 -16.12 -26.91 -71.16
N MET A 318 -15.58 -28.13 -71.34
CA MET A 318 -16.00 -29.30 -70.56
C MET A 318 -14.82 -30.09 -69.98
N GLY A 319 -14.22 -29.56 -68.91
CA GLY A 319 -13.51 -30.35 -67.90
C GLY A 319 -11.99 -30.25 -67.90
N ASP A 320 -11.47 -29.67 -66.80
CA ASP A 320 -10.10 -29.80 -66.30
C ASP A 320 -8.95 -29.33 -67.21
N VAL A 321 -8.72 -28.01 -67.24
CA VAL A 321 -7.35 -27.49 -67.42
C VAL A 321 -6.53 -27.92 -66.20
N ASP A 322 -5.91 -29.10 -66.28
CA ASP A 322 -4.84 -29.49 -65.37
C ASP A 322 -3.70 -28.50 -65.55
N PHE A 323 -3.52 -27.59 -64.59
CA PHE A 323 -2.38 -26.68 -64.51
C PHE A 323 -1.10 -27.43 -64.09
N GLY A 324 -0.84 -28.59 -64.72
CA GLY A 324 0.42 -29.31 -64.67
C GLY A 324 1.45 -28.72 -65.64
N GLU A 325 2.67 -29.25 -65.61
CA GLU A 325 3.87 -28.75 -66.32
C GLU A 325 3.76 -28.69 -67.87
N GLU A 326 2.60 -29.07 -68.43
CA GLU A 326 2.23 -29.06 -69.87
C GLU A 326 1.16 -27.98 -70.19
N GLY A 327 1.07 -26.90 -69.40
CA GLY A 327 0.10 -25.82 -69.56
C GLY A 327 0.28 -24.88 -70.77
N GLY A 328 0.80 -25.37 -71.91
CA GLY A 328 1.08 -24.58 -73.12
C GLY A 328 0.13 -24.83 -74.30
N GLU A 329 -0.70 -25.88 -74.26
CA GLU A 329 -1.56 -26.27 -75.40
C GLU A 329 -2.79 -25.35 -75.60
N GLY A 330 -3.15 -24.55 -74.58
CA GLY A 330 -4.23 -23.57 -74.67
C GLY A 330 -3.96 -22.45 -75.68
N ASP A 331 -2.72 -21.96 -75.75
CA ASP A 331 -2.33 -20.89 -76.67
C ASP A 331 -2.34 -21.36 -78.13
N THR A 332 -1.93 -22.60 -78.40
CA THR A 332 -1.94 -23.15 -79.76
C THR A 332 -3.35 -23.32 -80.31
N MET A 333 -4.30 -23.76 -79.48
CA MET A 333 -5.70 -23.91 -79.88
C MET A 333 -6.38 -22.56 -80.17
N VAL A 334 -6.02 -21.50 -79.44
CA VAL A 334 -6.53 -20.14 -79.73
C VAL A 334 -6.02 -19.66 -81.09
N VAL A 335 -4.74 -19.87 -81.40
CA VAL A 335 -4.15 -19.50 -82.71
C VAL A 335 -4.81 -20.30 -83.85
N GLU A 336 -5.04 -21.59 -83.66
CA GLU A 336 -5.73 -22.44 -84.64
C GLU A 336 -7.16 -21.95 -84.90
N ARG A 337 -7.90 -21.64 -83.84
CA ARG A 337 -9.25 -21.08 -83.94
C ARG A 337 -9.27 -19.73 -84.68
N GLU A 338 -8.37 -18.82 -84.32
CA GLU A 338 -8.28 -17.50 -84.97
C GLU A 338 -7.93 -17.62 -86.45
N ARG A 339 -7.07 -18.59 -86.80
CA ARG A 339 -6.75 -18.91 -88.19
C ARG A 339 -7.98 -19.40 -88.95
N ASP A 340 -8.74 -20.33 -88.39
CA ASP A 340 -9.94 -20.87 -89.05
C ASP A 340 -11.04 -19.82 -89.23
N LEU A 341 -11.24 -18.94 -88.23
CA LEU A 341 -12.14 -17.80 -88.35
C LEU A 341 -11.69 -16.81 -89.43
N THR A 342 -10.39 -16.52 -89.51
CA THR A 342 -9.85 -15.62 -90.55
C THR A 342 -10.04 -16.21 -91.94
N LEU A 343 -9.79 -17.52 -92.11
CA LEU A 343 -10.00 -18.21 -93.38
C LEU A 343 -11.49 -18.26 -93.75
N SER A 344 -12.39 -18.44 -92.78
CA SER A 344 -13.84 -18.37 -93.00
C SER A 344 -14.28 -16.97 -93.45
N GLN A 345 -13.75 -15.91 -92.82
CA GLN A 345 -14.01 -14.53 -93.24
C GLN A 345 -13.50 -14.26 -94.66
N GLN A 346 -12.28 -14.67 -95.00
CA GLN A 346 -11.74 -14.53 -96.35
C GLN A 346 -12.59 -15.27 -97.40
N ALA A 347 -13.12 -16.45 -97.07
CA ALA A 347 -14.04 -17.17 -97.94
C ALA A 347 -15.36 -16.41 -98.14
N ARG A 348 -15.91 -15.79 -97.08
CA ARG A 348 -17.12 -14.94 -97.15
C ARG A 348 -16.90 -13.68 -97.98
N GLU A 349 -15.76 -13.00 -97.85
CA GLU A 349 -15.40 -11.84 -98.68
C GLU A 349 -15.28 -12.21 -100.18
N GLN A 350 -14.76 -13.40 -100.48
CA GLN A 350 -14.72 -13.92 -101.85
C GLN A 350 -16.14 -14.22 -102.37
N VAL A 351 -17.04 -14.75 -101.53
CA VAL A 351 -18.45 -14.94 -101.89
C VAL A 351 -19.12 -13.61 -102.23
N GLU A 352 -18.88 -12.56 -101.45
CA GLU A 352 -19.39 -11.21 -101.75
C GLU A 352 -18.85 -10.67 -103.08
N SER A 353 -17.57 -10.92 -103.37
CA SER A 353 -16.95 -10.55 -104.66
C SER A 353 -17.59 -11.30 -105.83
N ILE A 354 -17.94 -12.58 -105.63
CA ILE A 354 -18.66 -13.40 -106.60
C ILE A 354 -20.09 -12.90 -106.81
N ASP A 355 -20.80 -12.55 -105.73
CA ASP A 355 -22.15 -11.99 -105.80
C ASP A 355 -22.16 -10.66 -106.55
N ALA A 356 -21.17 -9.79 -106.31
CA ALA A 356 -20.97 -8.56 -107.09
C ALA A 356 -20.67 -8.85 -108.58
N ALA A 357 -19.89 -9.89 -108.89
CA ALA A 357 -19.63 -10.30 -110.26
C ALA A 357 -20.90 -10.82 -110.96
N LEU A 358 -21.74 -11.58 -110.26
CA LEU A 358 -23.05 -12.02 -110.74
C LEU A 358 -24.01 -10.85 -111.00
N GLU A 359 -23.95 -9.78 -110.20
CA GLU A 359 -24.70 -8.55 -110.47
C GLU A 359 -24.18 -7.82 -111.70
N ARG A 360 -22.86 -7.73 -111.89
CA ARG A 360 -22.26 -7.12 -113.08
C ARG A 360 -22.60 -7.87 -114.37
N LEU A 361 -22.77 -9.19 -114.29
CA LEU A 361 -23.28 -10.00 -115.40
C LEU A 361 -24.71 -9.58 -115.80
N LYS A 362 -25.56 -9.22 -114.83
CA LYS A 362 -26.92 -8.71 -115.09
C LYS A 362 -26.87 -7.32 -115.74
N ILE A 363 -26.02 -6.43 -115.23
CA ILE A 363 -25.95 -5.01 -115.67
C ILE A 363 -25.17 -4.83 -116.98
N GLY A 364 -24.40 -5.84 -117.40
CA GLY A 364 -23.59 -5.81 -118.63
C GLY A 364 -22.25 -5.11 -118.48
N GLU A 365 -21.68 -5.17 -117.27
CA GLU A 365 -20.38 -4.57 -116.92
C GLU A 365 -19.36 -5.63 -116.52
N TYR A 366 -19.72 -6.90 -116.65
CA TYR A 366 -18.81 -8.01 -116.42
C TYR A 366 -17.70 -8.05 -117.47
N GLY A 367 -16.47 -8.31 -117.02
CA GLY A 367 -15.31 -8.38 -117.89
C GLY A 367 -14.70 -7.02 -118.26
N TYR A 368 -15.14 -5.90 -117.69
CA TYR A 368 -14.46 -4.60 -117.81
C TYR A 368 -13.84 -4.19 -116.48
N SER A 369 -12.68 -3.55 -116.54
CA SER A 369 -12.05 -3.01 -115.33
C SER A 369 -12.88 -1.88 -114.73
N SER A 370 -13.08 -1.92 -113.41
CA SER A 370 -13.68 -0.84 -112.66
C SER A 370 -12.85 0.47 -112.69
N TYR A 371 -11.55 0.37 -112.95
CA TYR A 371 -10.64 1.51 -112.97
C TYR A 371 -10.56 2.15 -114.37
N SER A 372 -10.07 1.41 -115.37
CA SER A 372 -9.87 1.93 -116.74
C SER A 372 -11.08 1.78 -117.66
N GLY A 373 -12.02 0.88 -117.36
CA GLY A 373 -13.11 0.53 -118.29
C GLY A 373 -12.64 -0.28 -119.50
N LEU A 374 -11.38 -0.74 -119.52
CA LEU A 374 -10.85 -1.61 -120.56
C LEU A 374 -11.33 -3.06 -120.37
N PRO A 375 -11.49 -3.83 -121.47
CA PRO A 375 -11.86 -5.24 -121.38
C PRO A 375 -10.74 -6.05 -120.72
N ILE A 376 -11.13 -6.88 -119.75
CA ILE A 376 -10.28 -7.84 -119.05
C ILE A 376 -10.03 -9.03 -119.99
N PRO A 377 -8.79 -9.49 -120.16
CA PRO A 377 -8.49 -10.66 -120.99
C PRO A 377 -9.30 -11.90 -120.57
N ARG A 378 -9.84 -12.65 -121.54
CA ARG A 378 -10.70 -13.83 -121.29
C ARG A 378 -10.00 -14.90 -120.45
N GLU A 379 -8.74 -15.17 -120.76
CA GLU A 379 -7.89 -16.13 -120.03
C GLU A 379 -7.84 -15.83 -118.52
N ARG A 380 -7.87 -14.54 -118.15
CA ARG A 380 -7.87 -14.12 -116.74
C ARG A 380 -9.23 -14.34 -116.08
N LEU A 381 -10.32 -14.08 -116.79
CA LEU A 381 -11.67 -14.33 -116.29
C LEU A 381 -11.94 -15.84 -116.14
N GLU A 382 -11.37 -16.67 -117.01
CA GLU A 382 -11.45 -18.13 -116.88
C GLU A 382 -10.69 -18.65 -115.65
N ALA A 383 -9.54 -18.04 -115.31
CA ALA A 383 -8.78 -18.41 -114.13
C ALA A 383 -9.35 -17.83 -112.82
N LEU A 384 -9.82 -16.58 -112.85
CA LEU A 384 -10.32 -15.82 -111.69
C LEU A 384 -11.59 -15.05 -112.09
N PRO A 385 -12.78 -15.69 -112.03
CA PRO A 385 -14.00 -15.12 -112.59
C PRO A 385 -14.57 -13.93 -111.79
N TRP A 386 -14.21 -13.75 -110.52
CA TRP A 386 -14.65 -12.59 -109.72
C TRP A 386 -13.72 -11.35 -109.84
N THR A 387 -12.71 -11.39 -110.72
CA THR A 387 -11.75 -10.29 -110.85
C THR A 387 -12.38 -9.03 -111.48
N THR A 388 -12.04 -7.86 -110.94
CA THR A 388 -12.62 -6.56 -111.30
C THR A 388 -11.62 -5.60 -111.96
N GLU A 389 -10.37 -6.02 -112.12
CA GLU A 389 -9.22 -5.19 -112.49
C GLU A 389 -8.29 -5.93 -113.47
N LEU A 390 -7.62 -5.18 -114.35
CA LEU A 390 -6.57 -5.73 -115.22
C LEU A 390 -5.33 -6.15 -114.41
N VAL A 391 -4.50 -7.03 -114.97
CA VAL A 391 -3.22 -7.46 -114.36
C VAL A 391 -2.32 -6.26 -114.09
N THR A 392 -2.22 -5.34 -115.05
CA THR A 392 -1.39 -4.13 -114.97
C THR A 392 -1.85 -3.17 -113.88
N GLU A 393 -3.16 -3.12 -113.62
CA GLU A 393 -3.75 -2.27 -112.58
C GLU A 393 -3.60 -2.90 -111.20
N ARG A 394 -3.84 -4.22 -111.10
CA ARG A 394 -3.66 -4.99 -109.86
C ARG A 394 -2.21 -5.01 -109.40
N ALA A 395 -1.26 -5.14 -110.33
CA ALA A 395 0.17 -5.11 -110.06
C ALA A 395 0.71 -3.70 -109.79
N GLY A 396 0.03 -2.66 -110.30
CA GLY A 396 0.43 -1.26 -110.20
C GLY A 396 0.18 -0.57 -108.85
N GLY A 397 -0.42 -1.28 -107.88
CA GLY A 397 -0.71 -0.75 -106.53
C GLY A 397 0.52 -0.34 -105.70
N LEU A 398 1.74 -0.62 -106.19
CA LEU A 398 3.00 -0.22 -105.56
C LEU A 398 3.68 1.02 -106.18
N GLY A 399 3.13 1.70 -107.20
CA GLY A 399 3.87 2.85 -107.75
C GLY A 399 3.32 3.57 -108.96
N SER A 400 2.04 3.90 -109.02
CA SER A 400 1.55 4.83 -110.05
C SER A 400 0.43 5.72 -109.49
N ARG A 401 0.84 6.73 -108.73
CA ARG A 401 0.10 7.97 -108.51
C ARG A 401 0.99 9.14 -108.80
#